data_AF-A0A0F4XL27-F1
#
_entry.id   AF-A0A0F4XL27-F1
#
_cell.length_a   1.000
_cell.length_b   1.000
_cell.length_c   1.000
_cell.angle_alpha   90.00
_cell.angle_beta   90.00
_cell.angle_gamma   90.00
#
_symmetry.space_group_name_H-M   'P 1'
#
loop_
_entity.id
_entity.type
_entity.pdbx_description
1 polymer ?
#
loop_
_entity_poly.entity_id
_entity_poly.type
_entity_poly.pdbx_seq_one_letter_code
_entity_poly.pdbx_strand_id
1 'polypeptide(L)'
;MLPHIRNTLSLLTMLVATSTTAQQQANEQFPHIPVMSHQTMTYNGKVIYEADVDQNAPNPRPFALQVRVDSYSGNCTSIVGHVSAAASNDKGAKGSASSEYISCVVTELSPDGQATADIVYDFQNQERNIHKSGHVKANLQVGREYETVNNGSSVTLLMRTY
;
A
#
# COMPACT_ATOMS: atom_id res chain seq x y z
N MET A 1 -30.43 89.70 13.04
CA MET A 1 -31.00 89.26 14.34
C MET A 1 -31.50 87.83 14.17
N LEU A 2 -31.11 86.99 15.12
CA LEU A 2 -31.43 85.57 15.36
C LEU A 2 -30.88 84.47 14.43
N PRO A 3 -30.55 83.29 15.01
CA PRO A 3 -29.51 82.38 14.54
C PRO A 3 -30.07 81.04 14.03
N HIS A 4 -29.30 80.28 13.25
CA HIS A 4 -29.58 78.87 13.00
C HIS A 4 -28.35 78.01 13.33
N ILE A 5 -28.45 77.38 14.50
CA ILE A 5 -28.29 75.95 14.78
C ILE A 5 -27.11 75.21 14.12
N ARG A 6 -26.27 74.70 15.03
CA ARG A 6 -25.10 73.82 14.90
C ARG A 6 -25.27 72.62 13.96
N ASN A 7 -24.15 72.11 13.45
CA ASN A 7 -23.84 70.67 13.49
C ASN A 7 -22.33 70.42 13.50
N THR A 8 -21.79 70.18 14.69
CA THR A 8 -20.48 69.57 14.93
C THR A 8 -20.58 68.08 14.59
N LEU A 9 -19.89 67.63 13.53
CA LEU A 9 -19.65 66.22 13.28
C LEU A 9 -18.56 65.72 14.24
N SER A 10 -18.94 64.91 15.22
CA SER A 10 -17.99 64.02 15.90
C SER A 10 -17.87 62.74 15.08
N LEU A 11 -16.69 62.47 14.52
CA LEU A 11 -16.33 61.15 14.00
C LEU A 11 -16.17 60.19 15.19
N LEU A 12 -17.05 59.19 15.29
CA LEU A 12 -16.86 58.05 16.20
C LEU A 12 -16.21 56.92 15.39
N THR A 13 -14.88 56.79 15.47
CA THR A 13 -14.15 55.62 14.95
C THR A 13 -14.38 54.44 15.89
N MET A 14 -15.31 53.56 15.54
CA MET A 14 -15.38 52.24 16.18
C MET A 14 -14.28 51.35 15.60
N LEU A 15 -13.17 51.18 16.35
CA LEU A 15 -12.31 50.02 16.15
C LEU A 15 -13.09 48.78 16.61
N VAL A 16 -13.64 48.04 15.65
CA VAL A 16 -14.14 46.69 15.92
C VAL A 16 -12.92 45.79 16.00
N ALA A 17 -12.40 45.59 17.22
CA ALA A 17 -11.52 44.48 17.49
C ALA A 17 -12.34 43.20 17.38
N THR A 18 -12.39 42.58 16.20
CA THR A 18 -12.85 41.19 16.08
C THR A 18 -11.82 40.33 16.78
N SER A 19 -12.04 40.07 18.06
CA SER A 19 -11.47 38.91 18.73
C SER A 19 -12.10 37.68 18.10
N THR A 20 -11.56 37.25 16.95
CA THR A 20 -11.69 35.87 16.54
C THR A 20 -11.00 35.06 17.62
N THR A 21 -11.79 34.54 18.55
CA THR A 21 -11.38 33.39 19.35
C THR A 21 -10.95 32.33 18.35
N ALA A 22 -9.64 32.16 18.23
CA ALA A 22 -9.07 30.95 17.69
C ALA A 22 -9.58 29.82 18.60
N GLN A 23 -10.68 29.18 18.21
CA GLN A 23 -10.88 27.79 18.58
C GLN A 23 -9.73 27.04 17.89
N GLN A 24 -8.58 27.00 18.55
CA GLN A 24 -7.74 25.82 18.45
C GLN A 24 -8.64 24.67 18.88
N GLN A 25 -9.27 24.01 17.91
CA GLN A 25 -9.58 22.60 18.07
C GLN A 25 -8.22 21.96 18.32
N ALA A 26 -7.88 21.82 19.60
CA ALA A 26 -7.02 20.76 20.03
C ALA A 26 -7.74 19.48 19.59
N ASN A 27 -7.42 19.00 18.38
CA ASN A 27 -7.52 17.59 18.10
C ASN A 27 -6.60 16.95 19.13
N GLU A 28 -7.14 16.59 20.29
CA GLU A 28 -6.51 15.62 21.17
C GLU A 28 -6.36 14.37 20.30
N GLN A 29 -5.17 14.20 19.73
CA GLN A 29 -4.83 13.02 18.99
C GLN A 29 -4.76 11.91 20.04
N PHE A 30 -5.81 11.09 20.10
CA PHE A 30 -5.83 9.91 20.95
C PHE A 30 -4.51 9.15 20.75
N PRO A 31 -3.85 8.72 21.84
CA PRO A 31 -2.61 7.98 21.72
C PRO A 31 -2.85 6.76 20.85
N HIS A 32 -2.00 6.61 19.84
CA HIS A 32 -2.06 5.46 18.95
C HIS A 32 -1.88 4.18 19.75
N ILE A 33 -2.83 3.24 19.61
CA ILE A 33 -2.78 1.93 20.26
C ILE A 33 -2.41 0.92 19.17
N PRO A 34 -1.17 0.39 19.16
CA PRO A 34 -0.74 -0.55 18.15
C PRO A 34 -1.50 -1.88 18.28
N VAL A 35 -1.94 -2.42 17.15
CA VAL A 35 -2.49 -3.77 17.04
C VAL A 35 -1.49 -4.61 16.25
N MET A 36 -0.60 -5.27 16.98
CA MET A 36 0.48 -6.04 16.39
C MET A 36 -0.04 -7.35 15.80
N SER A 37 0.36 -7.64 14.57
CA SER A 37 0.13 -8.89 13.86
C SER A 37 1.47 -9.49 13.47
N HIS A 38 1.68 -10.75 13.84
CA HIS A 38 2.82 -11.51 13.36
C HIS A 38 2.61 -11.88 11.89
N GLN A 39 3.58 -11.59 11.03
CA GLN A 39 3.56 -11.83 9.60
C GLN A 39 4.75 -12.70 9.21
N THR A 40 4.48 -13.74 8.43
CA THR A 40 5.50 -14.65 7.94
C THR A 40 5.28 -14.98 6.48
N MET A 41 6.36 -15.05 5.71
CA MET A 41 6.35 -15.60 4.35
C MET A 41 7.44 -16.65 4.23
N THR A 42 7.11 -17.78 3.62
CA THR A 42 8.01 -18.93 3.48
C THR A 42 8.17 -19.33 2.04
N TYR A 43 9.35 -19.84 1.69
CA TYR A 43 9.64 -20.46 0.41
C TYR A 43 10.52 -21.69 0.62
N ASN A 44 10.17 -22.82 0.00
CA ASN A 44 10.85 -24.11 0.18
C ASN A 44 11.06 -24.52 1.65
N GLY A 45 10.05 -24.31 2.49
CA GLY A 45 10.07 -24.65 3.91
C GLY A 45 10.96 -23.73 4.78
N LYS A 46 11.53 -22.67 4.21
CA LYS A 46 12.32 -21.67 4.95
C LYS A 46 11.54 -20.37 5.08
N VAL A 47 11.61 -19.76 6.26
CA VAL A 47 11.11 -18.40 6.47
C VAL A 47 12.02 -17.44 5.72
N ILE A 48 11.43 -16.64 4.82
CA ILE A 48 12.12 -15.62 4.02
C ILE A 48 11.74 -14.19 4.43
N TYR A 49 10.62 -14.05 5.15
CA TYR A 49 10.19 -12.81 5.78
C TYR A 49 9.48 -13.12 7.09
N GLU A 50 9.80 -12.37 8.13
CA GLU A 50 9.18 -12.45 9.46
C GLU A 50 9.21 -11.07 10.11
N ALA A 51 8.07 -10.59 10.57
CA ALA A 51 7.96 -9.31 11.28
C ALA A 51 6.67 -9.24 12.10
N ASP A 52 6.71 -8.48 13.19
CA ASP A 52 5.50 -8.00 13.86
C ASP A 52 5.16 -6.62 13.30
N VAL A 53 3.98 -6.49 12.69
CA VAL A 53 3.52 -5.25 12.06
C VAL A 53 2.24 -4.74 12.71
N ASP A 54 2.12 -3.43 12.80
CA ASP A 54 0.95 -2.79 13.36
C ASP A 54 -0.15 -2.64 12.31
N GLN A 55 -1.25 -3.38 12.49
CA GLN A 55 -2.40 -3.35 11.58
C GLN A 55 -3.08 -1.98 11.53
N ASN A 56 -2.94 -1.18 12.58
CA ASN A 56 -3.57 0.13 12.70
C ASN A 56 -2.54 1.25 12.61
N ALA A 57 -1.40 1.02 11.94
CA ALA A 57 -0.35 2.02 11.78
C ALA A 57 -0.96 3.37 11.38
N PRO A 58 -0.64 4.48 12.08
CA PRO A 58 -1.33 5.76 11.88
C PRO A 58 -1.11 6.36 10.49
N ASN A 59 -0.07 5.93 9.79
CA ASN A 59 0.23 6.30 8.41
C ASN A 59 0.50 5.03 7.58
N PRO A 60 -0.53 4.28 7.16
CA PRO A 60 -0.33 3.09 6.35
C PRO A 60 0.17 3.49 4.96
N ARG A 61 1.08 2.70 4.41
CA ARG A 61 1.58 2.87 3.03
C ARG A 61 1.04 1.74 2.16
N PRO A 62 -0.14 1.91 1.54
CA PRO A 62 -0.72 0.88 0.69
C PRO A 62 0.04 0.77 -0.64
N PHE A 63 0.09 -0.44 -1.18
CA PHE A 63 0.66 -0.72 -2.49
C PHE A 63 -0.22 -1.72 -3.26
N ALA A 64 -0.09 -1.70 -4.57
CA ALA A 64 -0.52 -2.76 -5.46
C ALA A 64 0.65 -3.19 -6.34
N LEU A 65 0.99 -4.47 -6.27
CA LEU A 65 2.06 -5.09 -7.04
C LEU A 65 1.45 -6.07 -8.03
N GLN A 66 1.54 -5.73 -9.31
CA GLN A 66 1.22 -6.67 -10.38
C GLN A 66 2.41 -7.59 -10.61
N VAL A 67 2.15 -8.89 -10.66
CA VAL A 67 3.13 -9.94 -10.88
C VAL A 67 2.74 -10.69 -12.15
N ARG A 68 3.65 -10.75 -13.12
CA ARG A 68 3.50 -11.56 -14.33
C ARG A 68 4.62 -12.57 -14.41
N VAL A 69 4.29 -13.83 -14.65
CA VAL A 69 5.25 -14.93 -14.85
C VAL A 69 4.91 -15.61 -16.17
N ASP A 70 5.71 -15.32 -17.19
CA ASP A 70 5.44 -15.64 -18.60
C ASP A 70 4.03 -15.21 -19.06
N SER A 71 3.09 -16.15 -19.11
CA SER A 71 1.70 -15.93 -19.52
C SER A 71 0.72 -15.85 -18.35
N TYR A 72 1.17 -16.12 -17.12
CA TYR A 72 0.37 -16.06 -15.90
C TYR A 72 0.49 -14.67 -15.28
N SER A 73 -0.59 -14.20 -14.65
CA SER A 73 -0.60 -12.91 -13.98
C SER A 73 -1.43 -12.94 -12.73
N GLY A 74 -0.98 -12.26 -11.68
CA GLY A 74 -1.77 -11.98 -10.49
C GLY A 74 -1.35 -10.68 -9.85
N ASN A 75 -2.00 -10.33 -8.75
CA ASN A 75 -1.76 -9.06 -8.05
C ASN A 75 -1.69 -9.29 -6.55
N CYS A 76 -0.78 -8.57 -5.90
CA CYS A 76 -0.70 -8.44 -4.46
C CYS A 76 -1.11 -7.02 -4.08
N THR A 77 -2.12 -6.86 -3.24
CA THR A 77 -2.51 -5.55 -2.69
C THR A 77 -2.46 -5.62 -1.18
N SER A 78 -1.70 -4.73 -0.56
CA SER A 78 -1.45 -4.74 0.89
C SER A 78 -0.86 -3.40 1.34
N ILE A 79 -0.41 -3.37 2.58
CA ILE A 79 0.34 -2.27 3.19
C ILE A 79 1.79 -2.73 3.37
N VAL A 80 2.76 -1.82 3.25
CA VAL A 80 4.19 -2.11 3.48
C VAL A 80 4.37 -2.85 4.82
N GLY A 81 5.06 -3.99 4.79
CA GLY A 81 5.28 -4.91 5.92
C GLY A 81 4.25 -6.03 6.05
N HIS A 82 3.09 -5.95 5.38
CA HIS A 82 2.06 -6.98 5.48
C HIS A 82 2.14 -7.96 4.30
N VAL A 83 2.14 -9.26 4.60
CA VAL A 83 2.15 -10.31 3.59
C VAL A 83 0.77 -10.36 2.92
N SER A 84 0.76 -10.27 1.58
CA SER A 84 -0.42 -10.46 0.74
C SER A 84 -0.30 -11.81 0.07
N ALA A 85 -1.27 -12.70 0.26
CA ALA A 85 -1.30 -13.99 -0.42
C ALA A 85 -2.64 -14.17 -1.14
N ALA A 86 -2.58 -14.55 -2.41
CA ALA A 86 -3.73 -14.91 -3.22
C ALA A 86 -3.53 -16.32 -3.76
N ALA A 87 -4.55 -17.17 -3.59
CA ALA A 87 -4.60 -18.51 -4.13
C ALA A 87 -5.89 -18.68 -4.95
N SER A 88 -5.79 -19.19 -6.16
CA SER A 88 -6.93 -19.59 -7.00
C SER A 88 -6.80 -21.06 -7.36
N ASN A 89 -7.94 -21.74 -7.43
CA ASN A 89 -8.04 -23.12 -7.91
C ASN A 89 -9.19 -23.17 -8.90
N ASP A 90 -8.88 -23.39 -10.18
CA ASP A 90 -9.92 -23.65 -11.17
C ASP A 90 -10.12 -25.17 -11.30
N LYS A 91 -11.28 -25.64 -10.84
CA LYS A 91 -11.76 -27.01 -11.07
C LYS A 91 -12.89 -26.97 -12.10
N GLY A 92 -12.53 -26.95 -13.39
CA GLY A 92 -13.50 -27.14 -14.47
C GLY A 92 -13.97 -28.60 -14.56
N ALA A 93 -15.21 -28.82 -14.99
CA ALA A 93 -15.97 -30.09 -15.00
C ALA A 93 -15.40 -31.27 -15.83
N LYS A 94 -14.09 -31.33 -16.08
CA LYS A 94 -13.37 -32.43 -16.73
C LYS A 94 -12.04 -32.80 -16.06
N GLY A 95 -11.90 -32.54 -14.76
CA GLY A 95 -10.93 -33.23 -13.91
C GLY A 95 -9.47 -32.75 -13.96
N SER A 96 -9.16 -31.65 -14.63
CA SER A 96 -7.84 -31.01 -14.52
C SER A 96 -7.87 -29.93 -13.44
N ALA A 97 -6.91 -29.99 -12.50
CA ALA A 97 -6.73 -28.95 -11.50
C ALA A 97 -5.62 -28.00 -11.97
N SER A 98 -5.95 -26.72 -12.13
CA SER A 98 -4.95 -25.65 -12.17
C SER A 98 -5.00 -24.89 -10.84
N SER A 99 -3.81 -24.60 -10.31
CA SER A 99 -3.67 -23.79 -9.10
C SER A 99 -2.69 -22.66 -9.36
N GLU A 100 -3.04 -21.48 -8.85
CA GLU A 100 -2.18 -20.31 -8.88
C GLU A 100 -2.04 -19.81 -7.45
N TYR A 101 -0.80 -19.61 -7.01
CA TYR A 101 -0.48 -19.03 -5.72
C TYR A 101 0.54 -17.92 -5.94
N ILE A 102 0.24 -16.75 -5.41
CA ILE A 102 1.17 -15.63 -5.35
C ILE A 102 1.13 -15.07 -3.93
N SER A 103 2.31 -14.91 -3.34
CA SER A 103 2.51 -14.23 -2.07
C SER A 103 3.54 -13.14 -2.23
N CYS A 104 3.25 -11.94 -1.74
CA CYS A 104 4.18 -10.82 -1.79
C CYS A 104 4.23 -10.07 -0.47
N VAL A 105 5.38 -9.46 -0.20
CA VAL A 105 5.54 -8.42 0.82
C VAL A 105 6.44 -7.33 0.27
N VAL A 106 6.03 -6.07 0.44
CA VAL A 106 6.92 -4.92 0.27
C VAL A 106 7.44 -4.60 1.66
N THR A 107 8.74 -4.78 1.88
CA THR A 107 9.37 -4.59 3.19
C THR A 107 9.70 -3.13 3.45
N GLU A 108 10.04 -2.39 2.40
CA GLU A 108 10.43 -0.99 2.46
C GLU A 108 9.86 -0.24 1.26
N LEU A 109 9.43 1.01 1.48
CA LEU A 109 8.99 1.95 0.45
C LEU A 109 9.43 3.36 0.85
N SER A 110 10.36 3.93 0.12
CA SER A 110 10.88 5.28 0.38
C SER A 110 9.97 6.35 -0.24
N PRO A 111 10.08 7.62 0.22
CA PRO A 111 9.28 8.73 -0.32
C PRO A 111 9.52 9.04 -1.80
N ASP A 112 10.71 8.74 -2.33
CA ASP A 112 11.06 8.84 -3.75
C ASP A 112 10.56 7.65 -4.59
N GLY A 113 9.85 6.71 -3.97
CA GLY A 113 9.20 5.59 -4.63
C GLY A 113 10.09 4.38 -4.89
N GLN A 114 11.27 4.30 -4.27
CA GLN A 114 12.07 3.08 -4.27
C GLN A 114 11.50 2.10 -3.26
N ALA A 115 11.43 0.82 -3.62
CA ALA A 115 10.86 -0.20 -2.75
C ALA A 115 11.63 -1.51 -2.82
N THR A 116 11.62 -2.25 -1.71
CA THR A 116 12.14 -3.61 -1.64
C THR A 116 10.97 -4.55 -1.47
N ALA A 117 10.89 -5.58 -2.32
CA ALA A 117 9.82 -6.57 -2.28
C ALA A 117 10.34 -7.99 -2.38
N ASP A 118 9.70 -8.90 -1.65
CA ASP A 118 9.85 -10.34 -1.79
C ASP A 118 8.55 -10.91 -2.36
N ILE A 119 8.68 -11.73 -3.41
CA ILE A 119 7.56 -12.34 -4.13
C ILE A 119 7.81 -13.84 -4.23
N VAL A 120 6.84 -14.64 -3.80
CA VAL A 120 6.79 -16.09 -4.00
C VAL A 120 5.64 -16.38 -4.96
N TYR A 121 5.88 -17.21 -5.96
CA TYR A 121 4.85 -17.70 -6.85
C TYR A 121 4.94 -19.21 -7.01
N ASP A 122 3.79 -19.84 -7.23
CA ASP A 122 3.63 -21.24 -7.57
C ASP A 122 2.41 -21.39 -8.50
N PHE A 123 2.67 -21.81 -9.74
CA PHE A 123 1.66 -22.05 -10.76
C PHE A 123 1.75 -23.50 -11.21
N GLN A 124 0.62 -24.20 -11.17
CA GLN A 124 0.50 -25.56 -11.64
C GLN A 124 -0.62 -25.67 -12.68
N ASN A 125 -0.30 -26.28 -13.83
CA ASN A 125 -1.27 -26.68 -14.84
C ASN A 125 -1.04 -28.16 -15.19
N GLN A 126 -1.90 -29.03 -14.67
CA GLN A 126 -1.78 -30.48 -14.84
C GLN A 126 -1.99 -30.93 -16.29
N GLU A 127 -2.95 -30.32 -16.99
CA GLU A 127 -3.25 -30.60 -18.41
C GLU A 127 -2.04 -30.44 -19.33
N ARG A 128 -1.22 -29.42 -19.05
CA ARG A 128 -0.03 -29.10 -19.85
C ARG A 128 1.26 -29.65 -19.24
N ASN A 129 1.17 -30.33 -18.10
CA ASN A 129 2.32 -30.76 -17.29
C ASN A 129 3.31 -29.61 -17.01
N ILE A 130 2.78 -28.43 -16.68
CA ILE A 130 3.57 -27.24 -16.37
C ILE A 130 3.51 -26.99 -14.87
N HIS A 131 4.68 -26.83 -14.26
CA HIS A 131 4.83 -26.35 -12.89
C HIS A 131 5.91 -25.27 -12.86
N LYS A 132 5.57 -24.10 -12.34
CA LYS A 132 6.44 -22.92 -12.25
C LYS A 132 6.36 -22.36 -10.85
N SER A 133 7.45 -22.48 -10.10
CA SER A 133 7.55 -21.91 -8.75
C SER A 133 8.83 -21.12 -8.61
N GLY A 134 8.81 -20.07 -7.79
CA GLY A 134 9.99 -19.25 -7.59
C GLY A 134 9.86 -18.24 -6.46
N HIS A 135 11.00 -17.70 -6.07
CA HIS A 135 11.13 -16.58 -5.15
C HIS A 135 11.98 -15.50 -5.82
N VAL A 136 11.41 -14.29 -5.89
CA VAL A 136 12.06 -13.10 -6.43
C VAL A 136 12.19 -12.08 -5.32
N LYS A 137 13.41 -11.63 -5.06
CA LYS A 137 13.68 -10.43 -4.28
C LYS A 137 14.01 -9.29 -5.24
N ALA A 138 13.24 -8.22 -5.19
CA ALA A 138 13.33 -7.13 -6.16
C ALA A 138 13.46 -5.77 -5.47
N ASN A 139 14.32 -4.93 -6.06
CA ASN A 139 14.34 -3.49 -5.81
C ASN A 139 13.57 -2.83 -6.94
N LEU A 140 12.42 -2.25 -6.61
CA LEU A 140 11.44 -1.70 -7.53
C LEU A 140 11.43 -0.18 -7.46
N GLN A 141 11.04 0.46 -8.55
CA GLN A 141 10.66 1.87 -8.57
C GLN A 141 9.16 1.96 -8.87
N VAL A 142 8.39 2.66 -8.03
CA VAL A 142 6.95 2.89 -8.25
C VAL A 142 6.71 3.40 -9.67
N GLY A 143 5.76 2.80 -10.37
CA GLY A 143 5.37 3.18 -11.72
C GLY A 143 6.33 2.73 -12.82
N ARG A 144 7.41 2.00 -12.51
CA ARG A 144 8.31 1.41 -13.50
C ARG A 144 8.22 -0.11 -13.46
N GLU A 145 8.27 -0.71 -14.66
CA GLU A 145 8.35 -2.16 -14.80
C GLU A 145 9.76 -2.62 -14.41
N TYR A 146 9.80 -3.72 -13.65
CA TYR A 146 11.00 -4.46 -13.33
C TYR A 146 10.90 -5.82 -13.98
N GLU A 147 11.93 -6.22 -14.72
CA GLU A 147 11.98 -7.50 -15.41
C GLU A 147 13.16 -8.32 -14.91
N THR A 148 12.93 -9.62 -14.72
CA THR A 148 13.96 -10.57 -14.34
C THR A 148 13.64 -11.96 -14.88
N VAL A 149 14.60 -12.88 -14.77
CA VAL A 149 14.38 -14.30 -15.03
C VAL A 149 14.63 -15.07 -13.75
N ASN A 150 13.66 -15.89 -13.34
CA ASN A 150 13.74 -16.69 -12.12
C ASN A 150 13.28 -18.11 -12.43
N ASN A 151 14.10 -19.11 -12.08
CA ASN A 151 13.84 -20.52 -12.36
C ASN A 151 13.40 -20.80 -13.81
N GLY A 152 14.01 -20.11 -14.78
CA GLY A 152 13.72 -20.26 -16.20
C GLY A 152 12.40 -19.62 -16.67
N SER A 153 11.71 -18.86 -15.83
CA SER A 153 10.50 -18.11 -16.18
C SER A 153 10.82 -16.62 -16.24
N SER A 154 10.25 -15.91 -17.23
CA SER A 154 10.32 -14.45 -17.30
C SER A 154 9.35 -13.88 -16.28
N VAL A 155 9.84 -12.99 -15.41
CA VAL A 155 9.05 -12.35 -14.36
C VAL A 155 9.05 -10.84 -14.58
N THR A 156 7.87 -10.25 -14.71
CA THR A 156 7.68 -8.81 -14.77
C THR A 156 6.87 -8.34 -13.56
N LEU A 157 7.38 -7.31 -12.89
CA LEU A 157 6.79 -6.71 -11.70
C LEU A 157 6.48 -5.25 -11.97
N LEU A 158 5.28 -4.80 -11.57
CA LEU A 158 4.91 -3.40 -11.63
C LEU A 158 4.20 -2.99 -10.34
N MET A 159 4.82 -2.09 -9.60
CA MET A 159 4.27 -1.57 -8.35
C MET A 159 3.62 -0.20 -8.55
N ARG A 160 2.48 -0.01 -7.89
CA ARG A 160 1.73 1.24 -7.79
C ARG A 160 1.40 1.53 -6.33
N THR A 161 1.29 2.80 -6.00
CA THR A 161 0.85 3.31 -4.68
C THR A 161 -0.42 4.14 -4.88
N TYR A 162 -1.17 4.35 -3.79
CA TYR A 162 -2.42 5.11 -3.79
C TYR A 162 -2.27 6.43 -3.01
#